data_AF-A0A8T1RRP5-F1
#
_entry.id   AF-A0A8T1RRP5-F1
#
_cell.length_a   1.000
_cell.length_b   1.000
_cell.length_c   1.000
_cell.angle_alpha   90.00
_cell.angle_beta   90.00
_cell.angle_gamma   90.00
#
_symmetry.space_group_name_H-M   'P 1'
#
loop_
_entity.id
_entity.type
_entity.pdbx_description
1 polymer ?
#
loop_
_entity_poly.entity_id
_entity_poly.type
_entity_poly.pdbx_seq_one_letter_code
_entity_poly.pdbx_strand_id
1 'polypeptide(L)'
;MAGKWVPSSEQETVKDELSVLTMSDHDIMSHIHATHIPGDEKFDVDSLFLFAENILKRASLIIDNVALDLLHGTEAHLESLDDMMSPKASFNPPLCTLKRISGEMQCKTPGEEIAHKITMSILNKLSGYSWDAKAVLTLAAFALDFGDFWLLAQLHPTDHQLAKSVGILKQVPAISRRQGLQKHRKALIELNMLIQVILEMMEYILELEKLSTVLAYKTKIVPAPLSIAMEHLPVDVYWVILAIVACATQMCGLTRDEDQVQEIAPFAHKLNIVLYLLKMQIKICKQEVG
;
A
#
# COMPACT_ATOMS: atom_id res chain seq x y z
N MET A 1 20.91 14.61 -59.86
CA MET A 1 19.47 14.44 -59.55
C MET A 1 19.37 13.86 -58.15
N ALA A 2 19.18 14.73 -57.15
CA ALA A 2 19.02 14.35 -55.75
C ALA A 2 17.53 14.49 -55.40
N GLY A 3 16.86 13.36 -55.19
CA GLY A 3 15.47 13.32 -54.73
C GLY A 3 15.43 13.60 -53.23
N LYS A 4 14.82 14.72 -52.86
CA LYS A 4 14.52 15.08 -51.47
C LYS A 4 13.37 14.22 -50.95
N TRP A 5 13.64 13.46 -49.89
CA TRP A 5 12.63 12.81 -49.07
C TRP A 5 12.06 13.86 -48.10
N VAL A 6 10.73 14.05 -48.13
CA VAL A 6 9.98 14.84 -47.16
C VAL A 6 9.34 13.86 -46.18
N PRO A 7 9.52 14.00 -44.85
CA PRO A 7 8.75 13.21 -43.90
C PRO A 7 7.37 13.84 -43.73
N SER A 8 6.33 13.03 -43.90
CA SER A 8 4.95 13.40 -43.58
C SER A 8 4.80 13.51 -42.06
N SER A 9 4.27 14.64 -41.62
CA SER A 9 3.86 14.90 -40.24
C SER A 9 2.67 14.01 -39.88
N GLU A 10 2.91 12.91 -39.19
CA GLU A 10 1.85 12.21 -38.44
C GLU A 10 1.51 13.07 -37.21
N GLN A 11 0.32 13.67 -37.23
CA GLN A 11 -0.27 14.27 -36.04
C GLN A 11 -0.61 13.15 -35.06
N GLU A 12 0.24 12.96 -34.05
CA GLU A 12 -0.13 12.25 -32.83
C GLU A 12 -1.33 12.97 -32.23
N THR A 13 -2.49 12.33 -32.31
CA THR A 13 -3.66 12.68 -31.53
C THR A 13 -3.30 12.49 -30.06
N VAL A 14 -3.01 13.59 -29.37
CA VAL A 14 -2.91 13.64 -27.90
C VAL A 14 -4.25 13.15 -27.36
N LYS A 15 -4.29 11.87 -27.01
CA LYS A 15 -5.35 11.31 -26.19
C LYS A 15 -5.13 11.96 -24.83
N ASP A 16 -6.08 12.78 -24.40
CA ASP A 16 -6.08 13.40 -23.09
C ASP A 16 -6.06 12.27 -22.05
N GLU A 17 -4.87 11.91 -21.58
CA GLU A 17 -4.67 10.85 -20.59
C GLU A 17 -5.27 11.36 -19.28
N LEU A 18 -6.46 10.86 -18.94
CA LEU A 18 -7.12 11.14 -17.68
C LEU A 18 -6.16 10.77 -16.53
N SER A 19 -5.69 11.75 -15.76
CA SER A 19 -4.89 11.46 -14.57
C SER A 19 -5.77 10.76 -13.52
N VAL A 20 -5.49 9.48 -13.28
CA VAL A 20 -6.04 8.63 -12.21
C VAL A 20 -6.12 9.36 -10.87
N LEU A 21 -5.10 10.15 -10.48
CA LEU A 21 -5.07 10.90 -9.22
C LEU A 21 -6.13 12.01 -9.14
N THR A 22 -6.60 12.48 -10.30
CA THR A 22 -7.68 13.47 -10.44
C THR A 22 -9.05 12.87 -10.72
N MET A 23 -9.15 11.54 -10.81
CA MET A 23 -10.39 10.83 -11.09
C MET A 23 -11.43 11.12 -10.00
N SER A 24 -12.68 11.35 -10.43
CA SER A 24 -13.79 11.64 -9.52
C SER A 24 -14.23 10.39 -8.75
N ASP A 25 -14.79 10.58 -7.56
CA ASP A 25 -15.34 9.47 -6.77
C ASP A 25 -16.41 8.70 -7.55
N HIS A 26 -17.21 9.38 -8.36
CA HIS A 26 -18.22 8.75 -9.23
C HIS A 26 -17.58 7.83 -10.28
N ASP A 27 -16.53 8.29 -10.95
CA ASP A 27 -15.84 7.49 -11.97
C ASP A 27 -15.15 6.28 -11.35
N ILE A 28 -14.48 6.47 -10.21
CA ILE A 28 -13.91 5.38 -9.40
C ILE A 28 -15.00 4.36 -9.06
N MET A 29 -16.11 4.85 -8.49
CA MET A 29 -17.21 4.02 -8.06
C MET A 29 -17.77 3.18 -9.22
N SER A 30 -17.90 3.79 -10.40
CA SER A 30 -18.35 3.10 -11.62
C SER A 30 -17.40 1.97 -12.04
N HIS A 31 -16.08 2.17 -11.90
CA HIS A 31 -15.09 1.16 -12.23
C HIS A 31 -15.08 0.01 -11.21
N ILE A 32 -15.14 0.32 -9.91
CA ILE A 32 -14.95 -0.69 -8.87
C ILE A 32 -16.22 -1.50 -8.56
N HIS A 33 -17.42 -0.95 -8.77
CA HIS A 33 -18.66 -1.72 -8.57
C HIS A 33 -18.75 -2.94 -9.48
N ALA A 34 -18.25 -2.84 -10.72
CA ALA A 34 -18.20 -3.96 -11.65
C ALA A 34 -17.33 -5.13 -11.15
N THR A 35 -16.41 -4.87 -10.21
CA THR A 35 -15.49 -5.87 -9.67
C THR A 35 -16.03 -6.57 -8.43
N HIS A 36 -17.06 -6.02 -7.77
CA HIS A 36 -17.52 -6.56 -6.49
C HIS A 36 -18.66 -7.56 -6.68
N ILE A 37 -18.50 -8.74 -6.07
CA ILE A 37 -19.52 -9.77 -6.00
C ILE A 37 -19.80 -9.99 -4.51
N PRO A 38 -21.05 -9.86 -4.02
CA PRO A 38 -21.38 -10.19 -2.65
C PRO A 38 -20.95 -11.63 -2.36
N GLY A 39 -19.97 -11.79 -1.48
CA GLY A 39 -19.37 -13.08 -1.18
C GLY A 39 -19.24 -13.32 0.32
N ASP A 40 -19.08 -14.60 0.68
CA ASP A 40 -18.99 -15.08 2.06
C ASP A 40 -17.54 -15.38 2.50
N GLU A 41 -16.53 -14.93 1.73
CA GLU A 41 -15.13 -15.17 2.05
C GLU A 41 -14.72 -14.40 3.31
N LYS A 42 -14.34 -15.14 4.36
CA LYS A 42 -14.06 -14.59 5.69
C LYS A 42 -12.73 -15.09 6.22
N PHE A 43 -12.02 -14.21 6.91
CA PHE A 43 -10.86 -14.50 7.75
C PHE A 43 -10.83 -13.52 8.93
N ASP A 44 -9.95 -13.74 9.91
CA ASP A 44 -9.76 -12.79 11.02
C ASP A 44 -8.98 -11.56 10.50
N VAL A 45 -9.75 -10.56 10.03
CA VAL A 45 -9.25 -9.30 9.42
C VAL A 45 -8.36 -8.53 10.40
N ASP A 46 -8.82 -8.39 11.64
CA ASP A 46 -8.08 -7.71 12.71
C ASP A 46 -6.72 -8.36 12.96
N SER A 47 -6.66 -9.69 13.05
CA SER A 47 -5.40 -10.40 13.25
C SER A 47 -4.45 -10.20 12.07
N LEU A 48 -4.94 -10.31 10.82
CA LEU A 48 -4.08 -10.11 9.64
C LEU A 48 -3.55 -8.69 9.56
N PHE A 49 -4.39 -7.69 9.83
CA PHE A 49 -3.99 -6.30 9.88
C PHE A 49 -2.89 -6.08 10.92
N LEU A 50 -3.06 -6.60 12.14
CA LEU A 50 -2.04 -6.50 13.20
C LEU A 50 -0.69 -7.08 12.78
N PHE A 51 -0.66 -8.23 12.10
CA PHE A 51 0.59 -8.79 11.58
C PHE A 51 1.23 -7.89 10.52
N ALA A 52 0.43 -7.39 9.57
CA ALA A 52 0.92 -6.50 8.52
C ALA A 52 1.47 -5.19 9.11
N GLU A 53 0.73 -4.59 10.04
CA GLU A 53 1.10 -3.38 10.77
C GLU A 53 2.41 -3.58 11.55
N ASN A 54 2.54 -4.66 12.30
CA ASN A 54 3.77 -4.98 13.04
C ASN A 54 4.99 -5.08 12.10
N ILE A 55 4.83 -5.75 10.95
CA ILE A 55 5.91 -5.87 9.96
C ILE A 55 6.28 -4.49 9.40
N LEU A 56 5.29 -3.71 8.97
CA LEU A 56 5.50 -2.40 8.35
C LEU A 56 6.11 -1.41 9.34
N LYS A 57 5.60 -1.29 10.57
CA LYS A 57 6.15 -0.43 11.63
C LYS A 57 7.60 -0.79 11.95
N ARG A 58 7.93 -2.08 12.06
CA ARG A 58 9.31 -2.53 12.27
C ARG A 58 10.20 -2.15 11.09
N ALA A 59 9.76 -2.43 9.86
CA ALA A 59 10.53 -2.13 8.66
C ALA A 59 10.76 -0.62 8.46
N SER A 60 9.76 0.20 8.78
CA SER A 60 9.85 1.67 8.79
C SER A 60 10.95 2.20 9.72
N LEU A 61 11.09 1.63 10.92
CA LEU A 61 12.17 2.03 11.84
C LEU A 61 13.56 1.71 11.28
N ILE A 62 13.69 0.65 10.47
CA ILE A 62 14.95 0.31 9.80
C ILE A 62 15.33 1.42 8.83
N ILE A 63 14.36 1.91 8.06
CA ILE A 63 14.55 3.03 7.13
C ILE A 63 14.98 4.28 7.87
N ASP A 64 14.30 4.62 8.96
CA ASP A 64 14.59 5.83 9.73
C ASP A 64 15.99 5.76 10.36
N ASN A 65 16.37 4.61 10.92
CA ASN A 65 17.72 4.39 11.45
C ASN A 65 18.78 4.46 10.36
N VAL A 66 18.54 3.82 9.21
CA VAL A 66 19.44 3.95 8.06
C VAL A 66 19.57 5.41 7.62
N ALA A 67 18.48 6.17 7.56
CA ALA A 67 18.50 7.58 7.22
C ALA A 67 19.28 8.43 8.23
N LEU A 68 19.23 8.08 9.53
CA LEU A 68 20.00 8.70 10.61
C LEU A 68 21.49 8.34 10.55
N ASP A 69 21.84 7.06 10.36
CA ASP A 69 23.22 6.58 10.18
C ASP A 69 23.89 7.26 8.99
N LEU A 70 23.14 7.47 7.90
CA LEU A 70 23.59 8.20 6.73
C LEU A 70 23.83 9.70 6.97
N LEU A 71 23.18 10.32 7.98
CA LEU A 71 23.42 11.71 8.38
C LEU A 71 24.55 11.87 9.39
N HIS A 72 24.57 11.00 10.40
CA HIS A 72 25.36 11.23 11.62
C HIS A 72 26.49 10.22 11.81
N GLY A 73 26.60 9.19 10.97
CA GLY A 73 27.68 8.20 11.03
C GLY A 73 27.75 7.41 12.34
N THR A 74 26.67 7.43 13.12
CA THR A 74 26.55 6.78 14.43
C THR A 74 25.66 5.56 14.26
N GLU A 75 26.07 4.39 14.75
CA GLU A 75 25.26 3.17 14.72
C GLU A 75 24.00 3.37 15.59
N ALA A 76 22.83 3.54 14.97
CA ALA A 76 21.58 3.59 15.70
C ALA A 76 21.28 2.21 16.32
N HIS A 77 21.26 2.14 17.65
CA HIS A 77 20.85 0.93 18.37
C HIS A 77 19.36 0.71 18.13
N LEU A 78 18.99 -0.41 17.48
CA LEU A 78 17.59 -0.78 17.30
C LEU A 78 16.98 -0.97 18.71
N GLU A 79 16.09 -0.09 19.14
CA GLU A 79 15.37 -0.30 20.40
C GLU A 79 14.51 -1.56 20.27
N SER A 80 14.53 -2.38 21.33
CA SER A 80 13.79 -3.64 21.38
C SER A 80 12.28 -3.35 21.43
N LEU A 81 11.61 -3.51 20.29
CA LEU A 81 10.13 -3.49 20.18
C LEU A 81 9.51 -4.78 20.75
N ASP A 82 9.79 -5.06 22.02
CA ASP A 82 9.25 -6.21 22.76
C ASP A 82 7.78 -5.97 23.19
N ASP A 83 7.27 -4.74 23.00
CA ASP A 83 5.95 -4.30 23.45
C ASP A 83 4.87 -4.27 22.34
N MET A 84 5.17 -4.80 21.14
CA MET A 84 4.13 -4.93 20.11
C MET A 84 3.22 -6.11 20.42
N MET A 85 1.90 -5.87 20.30
CA MET A 85 0.83 -6.81 20.66
C MET A 85 1.13 -8.21 20.12
N SER A 86 1.27 -9.17 21.04
CA SER A 86 1.55 -10.56 20.68
C SER A 86 0.38 -11.13 19.87
N PRO A 87 0.62 -11.61 18.64
CA PRO A 87 -0.44 -12.17 17.83
C PRO A 87 -0.97 -13.48 18.42
N LYS A 88 -2.23 -13.82 18.15
CA LYS A 88 -2.79 -15.12 18.52
C LYS A 88 -1.94 -16.24 17.89
N ALA A 89 -1.36 -17.11 18.71
CA ALA A 89 -0.42 -18.16 18.28
C ALA A 89 -0.99 -19.19 17.28
N SER A 90 -2.31 -19.18 17.02
CA SER A 90 -3.02 -20.10 16.12
C SER A 90 -3.61 -19.45 14.85
N PHE A 91 -3.27 -18.18 14.55
CA PHE A 91 -3.78 -17.51 13.35
C PHE A 91 -3.23 -18.15 12.07
N ASN A 92 -4.11 -18.51 11.14
CA ASN A 92 -3.75 -19.04 9.82
C ASN A 92 -4.11 -18.03 8.72
N PRO A 93 -3.15 -17.29 8.16
CA PRO A 93 -3.43 -16.33 7.11
C PRO A 93 -3.83 -17.03 5.80
N PRO A 94 -4.64 -16.39 4.94
CA PRO A 94 -4.98 -16.90 3.61
C PRO A 94 -3.78 -16.79 2.65
N LEU A 95 -2.72 -17.57 2.90
CA LEU A 95 -1.41 -17.44 2.28
C LEU A 95 -1.45 -17.54 0.75
N CYS A 96 -2.28 -18.43 0.19
CA CYS A 96 -2.45 -18.55 -1.26
C CYS A 96 -3.00 -17.25 -1.87
N THR A 97 -3.94 -16.59 -1.20
CA THR A 97 -4.49 -15.29 -1.62
C THR A 97 -3.42 -14.21 -1.53
N LEU A 98 -2.66 -14.16 -0.42
CA LEU A 98 -1.57 -13.19 -0.26
C LEU A 98 -0.51 -13.31 -1.36
N LYS A 99 -0.07 -14.54 -1.68
CA LYS A 99 0.89 -14.78 -2.78
C LYS A 99 0.34 -14.37 -4.15
N ARG A 100 -0.96 -14.60 -4.40
CA ARG A 100 -1.62 -14.16 -5.65
C ARG A 100 -1.64 -12.65 -5.80
N ILE A 101 -1.90 -11.92 -4.71
CA ILE A 101 -1.90 -10.45 -4.71
C ILE A 101 -0.48 -9.92 -4.87
N SER A 102 0.47 -10.46 -4.12
CA SER A 102 1.89 -10.11 -4.23
C SER A 102 2.40 -10.25 -5.68
N GLY A 103 2.05 -11.35 -6.37
CA GLY A 103 2.40 -11.55 -7.78
C GLY A 103 1.83 -10.50 -8.75
N GLU A 104 0.75 -9.80 -8.41
CA GLU A 104 0.22 -8.69 -9.24
C GLU A 104 1.08 -7.42 -9.09
N MET A 105 1.66 -7.20 -7.91
CA MET A 105 2.45 -6.00 -7.60
C MET A 105 3.94 -6.15 -7.95
N GLN A 106 4.46 -7.37 -7.96
CA GLN A 106 5.88 -7.65 -8.20
C GLN A 106 6.31 -7.46 -9.66
N CYS A 107 7.58 -7.06 -9.83
CA CYS A 107 8.23 -6.90 -11.14
C CYS A 107 7.50 -5.93 -12.08
N LYS A 108 6.80 -4.94 -11.52
CA LYS A 108 6.09 -3.89 -12.26
C LYS A 108 6.89 -2.61 -12.26
N THR A 109 6.81 -1.87 -13.35
CA THR A 109 7.39 -0.52 -13.41
C THR A 109 6.50 0.44 -12.62
N PRO A 110 7.09 1.43 -11.93
CA PRO A 110 6.35 2.51 -11.31
C PRO A 110 5.50 3.28 -12.34
N GLY A 111 4.36 3.84 -11.91
CA GLY A 111 3.50 4.68 -12.74
C GLY A 111 2.04 4.67 -12.32
N GLU A 112 1.37 5.81 -12.49
CA GLU A 112 -0.01 6.03 -12.08
C GLU A 112 -1.02 5.12 -12.80
N GLU A 113 -0.93 5.03 -14.13
CA GLU A 113 -1.79 4.11 -14.89
C GLU A 113 -1.54 2.63 -14.56
N ILE A 114 -0.27 2.29 -14.31
CA ILE A 114 0.13 0.92 -13.96
C ILE A 114 -0.44 0.58 -12.60
N ALA A 115 -0.32 1.49 -11.64
CA ALA A 115 -0.92 1.35 -10.31
C ALA A 115 -2.44 1.15 -10.41
N HIS A 116 -3.13 1.95 -11.21
CA HIS A 116 -4.57 1.79 -11.45
C HIS A 116 -4.91 0.40 -12.02
N LYS A 117 -4.22 -0.03 -13.09
CA LYS A 117 -4.46 -1.34 -13.73
C LYS A 117 -4.24 -2.50 -12.75
N ILE A 118 -3.20 -2.44 -11.93
CA ILE A 118 -2.91 -3.45 -10.90
C ILE A 118 -3.98 -3.40 -9.80
N THR A 119 -4.37 -2.22 -9.32
CA THR A 119 -5.47 -2.06 -8.34
C THR A 119 -6.75 -2.71 -8.84
N MET A 120 -7.15 -2.47 -10.08
CA MET A 120 -8.32 -3.10 -10.68
C MET A 120 -8.16 -4.63 -10.80
N SER A 121 -6.97 -5.13 -11.12
CA SER A 121 -6.68 -6.58 -11.14
C SER A 121 -6.85 -7.20 -9.75
N ILE A 122 -6.32 -6.55 -8.70
CA ILE A 122 -6.43 -6.99 -7.31
C ILE A 122 -7.89 -7.00 -6.86
N LEU A 123 -8.63 -5.91 -7.09
CA LEU A 123 -10.06 -5.81 -6.75
C LEU A 123 -10.89 -6.94 -7.38
N ASN A 124 -10.64 -7.26 -8.65
CA ASN A 124 -11.29 -8.39 -9.33
C ASN A 124 -10.95 -9.74 -8.69
N LYS A 125 -9.69 -9.98 -8.33
CA LYS A 125 -9.29 -11.23 -7.65
C LYS A 125 -9.88 -11.38 -6.26
N LEU A 126 -10.17 -10.26 -5.61
CA LEU A 126 -10.76 -10.18 -4.28
C LEU A 126 -12.25 -9.87 -4.31
N SER A 127 -12.90 -10.08 -5.47
CA SER A 127 -14.30 -9.72 -5.73
C SER A 127 -15.27 -10.18 -4.64
N GLY A 128 -15.06 -11.39 -4.10
CA GLY A 128 -15.86 -12.04 -3.06
C GLY A 128 -15.56 -11.64 -1.60
N TYR A 129 -14.56 -10.79 -1.35
CA TYR A 129 -14.24 -10.29 -0.02
C TYR A 129 -14.98 -8.98 0.29
N SER A 130 -15.23 -8.69 1.58
CA SER A 130 -15.65 -7.37 2.05
C SER A 130 -14.60 -6.29 1.77
N TRP A 131 -14.99 -5.02 1.72
CA TRP A 131 -14.09 -3.92 1.30
C TRP A 131 -12.88 -3.76 2.21
N ASP A 132 -13.07 -3.80 3.52
CA ASP A 132 -12.00 -3.85 4.52
C ASP A 132 -11.05 -5.05 4.32
N ALA A 133 -11.61 -6.23 4.06
CA ALA A 133 -10.83 -7.44 3.80
C ALA A 133 -9.98 -7.31 2.52
N LYS A 134 -10.50 -6.68 1.46
CA LYS A 134 -9.72 -6.39 0.23
C LYS A 134 -8.51 -5.52 0.56
N ALA A 135 -8.71 -4.48 1.36
CA ALA A 135 -7.65 -3.56 1.77
C ALA A 135 -6.59 -4.29 2.64
N VAL A 136 -7.01 -5.05 3.65
CA VAL A 136 -6.11 -5.77 4.57
C VAL A 136 -5.32 -6.86 3.86
N LEU A 137 -5.94 -7.63 2.95
CA LEU A 137 -5.24 -8.64 2.16
C LEU A 137 -4.15 -8.02 1.27
N THR A 138 -4.45 -6.86 0.67
CA THR A 138 -3.50 -6.13 -0.16
C THR A 138 -2.34 -5.61 0.68
N LEU A 139 -2.64 -4.98 1.83
CA LEU A 139 -1.63 -4.48 2.76
C LEU A 139 -0.73 -5.61 3.26
N ALA A 140 -1.31 -6.74 3.66
CA ALA A 140 -0.56 -7.89 4.16
C ALA A 140 0.33 -8.53 3.08
N ALA A 141 -0.15 -8.60 1.83
CA ALA A 141 0.66 -9.08 0.72
C ALA A 141 1.87 -8.16 0.48
N PHE A 142 1.68 -6.85 0.50
CA PHE A 142 2.77 -5.88 0.43
C PHE A 142 3.72 -5.97 1.63
N ALA A 143 3.17 -6.08 2.85
CA ALA A 143 3.95 -6.17 4.08
C ALA A 143 4.90 -7.39 4.08
N LEU A 144 4.47 -8.53 3.54
CA LEU A 144 5.33 -9.72 3.38
C LEU A 144 6.55 -9.41 2.51
N ASP A 145 6.34 -8.81 1.34
CA ASP A 145 7.43 -8.50 0.40
C ASP A 145 8.36 -7.41 0.96
N PHE A 146 7.78 -6.37 1.58
CA PHE A 146 8.52 -5.28 2.20
C PHE A 146 9.32 -5.75 3.42
N GLY A 147 8.71 -6.55 4.28
CA GLY A 147 9.35 -7.15 5.45
C GLY A 147 10.51 -8.07 5.06
N ASP A 148 10.30 -8.93 4.06
CA ASP A 148 11.36 -9.79 3.52
C ASP A 148 12.57 -8.98 3.03
N PHE A 149 12.33 -7.88 2.32
CA PHE A 149 13.37 -6.99 1.84
C PHE A 149 14.18 -6.40 3.01
N TRP A 150 13.51 -5.78 3.99
CA TRP A 150 14.20 -5.11 5.09
C TRP A 150 14.85 -6.06 6.09
N LEU A 151 14.28 -7.24 6.29
CA LEU A 151 14.91 -8.30 7.06
C LEU A 151 16.22 -8.75 6.40
N LEU A 152 16.22 -8.97 5.09
CA LEU A 152 17.45 -9.31 4.36
C LEU A 152 18.45 -8.15 4.35
N ALA A 153 17.98 -6.91 4.26
CA ALA A 153 18.83 -5.73 4.34
C ALA A 153 19.55 -5.62 5.68
N GLN A 154 18.85 -5.91 6.79
CA GLN A 154 19.45 -5.96 8.13
C GLN A 154 20.44 -7.11 8.31
N LEU A 155 20.16 -8.27 7.69
CA LEU A 155 21.05 -9.44 7.78
C LEU A 155 22.24 -9.33 6.82
N HIS A 156 22.19 -8.45 5.82
CA HIS A 156 23.24 -8.31 4.81
C HIS A 156 24.65 -8.02 5.37
N PRO A 157 24.83 -7.17 6.41
CA PRO A 157 26.14 -6.97 7.05
C PRO A 157 26.65 -8.18 7.83
N THR A 158 25.80 -9.17 8.12
CA THR A 158 26.20 -10.39 8.83
C THR A 158 26.77 -11.42 7.85
N ASP A 159 27.73 -12.25 8.28
CA ASP A 159 28.28 -13.35 7.47
C ASP A 159 27.29 -14.53 7.28
N HIS A 160 25.98 -14.28 7.39
CA HIS A 160 24.94 -15.29 7.24
C HIS A 160 24.77 -15.70 5.75
N GLN A 161 25.43 -16.79 5.37
CA GLN A 161 25.52 -17.25 3.97
C GLN A 161 24.14 -17.43 3.28
N LEU A 162 23.14 -17.94 4.01
CA LEU A 162 21.78 -18.09 3.46
C LEU A 162 21.14 -16.73 3.12
N ALA A 163 21.29 -15.74 4.01
CA ALA A 163 20.75 -14.39 3.77
C ALA A 163 21.45 -13.72 2.58
N LYS A 164 22.76 -13.95 2.42
CA LYS A 164 23.53 -13.49 1.26
C LYS A 164 23.01 -14.11 -0.05
N SER A 165 22.83 -15.43 -0.10
CA SER A 165 22.31 -16.11 -1.29
C SER A 165 20.89 -15.66 -1.66
N VAL A 166 19.99 -15.57 -0.68
CA VAL A 166 18.60 -15.10 -0.91
C VAL A 166 18.58 -13.63 -1.30
N GLY A 167 19.35 -12.78 -0.61
CA GLY A 167 19.44 -11.35 -0.87
C GLY A 167 19.94 -11.04 -2.28
N ILE A 168 20.93 -11.78 -2.79
CA ILE A 168 21.40 -11.64 -4.17
C ILE A 168 20.28 -11.93 -5.17
N LEU A 169 19.53 -13.02 -4.99
CA LEU A 169 18.42 -13.37 -5.89
C LEU A 169 17.27 -12.35 -5.83
N LYS A 170 17.00 -11.79 -4.64
CA LYS A 170 16.01 -10.72 -4.43
C LYS A 170 16.55 -9.31 -4.74
N GLN A 171 17.80 -9.19 -5.22
CA GLN A 171 18.45 -7.91 -5.55
C GLN A 171 18.54 -6.89 -4.39
N VAL A 172 18.39 -7.34 -3.15
CA VAL A 172 18.49 -6.50 -1.94
C VAL A 172 19.83 -5.72 -1.86
N PRO A 173 21.00 -6.31 -2.19
CA PRO A 173 22.28 -5.60 -2.14
C PRO A 173 22.39 -4.39 -3.07
N ALA A 174 21.54 -4.26 -4.10
CA ALA A 174 21.57 -3.12 -5.02
C ALA A 174 21.28 -1.81 -4.28
N ILE A 175 20.30 -1.82 -3.37
CA ILE A 175 19.96 -0.65 -2.57
C ILE A 175 20.64 -0.67 -1.22
N SER A 176 20.67 -1.81 -0.50
CA SER A 176 21.04 -1.85 0.91
C SER A 176 22.51 -1.49 1.20
N ARG A 177 23.34 -1.30 0.16
CA ARG A 177 24.66 -0.70 0.29
C ARG A 177 24.54 0.79 0.57
N ARG A 178 25.49 1.34 1.33
CA ARG A 178 25.55 2.77 1.68
C ARG A 178 25.33 3.72 0.50
N GLN A 179 25.91 3.40 -0.67
CA GLN A 179 25.76 4.22 -1.88
C GLN A 179 24.33 4.19 -2.44
N GLY A 180 23.68 3.02 -2.49
CA GLY A 180 22.29 2.88 -2.94
C GLY A 180 21.31 3.56 -1.98
N LEU A 181 21.50 3.36 -0.68
CA LEU A 181 20.71 4.04 0.36
C LEU A 181 20.84 5.57 0.29
N GLN A 182 22.03 6.09 0.00
CA GLN A 182 22.23 7.54 -0.20
C GLN A 182 21.57 8.03 -1.49
N LYS A 183 21.73 7.30 -2.61
CA LYS A 183 21.13 7.64 -3.91
C LYS A 183 19.61 7.74 -3.79
N HIS A 184 18.99 6.77 -3.13
CA HIS A 184 17.53 6.63 -3.04
C HIS A 184 16.91 7.16 -1.76
N ARG A 185 17.69 7.88 -0.94
CA ARG A 185 17.29 8.31 0.40
C ARG A 185 15.95 9.05 0.44
N LYS A 186 15.76 10.02 -0.46
CA LYS A 186 14.53 10.82 -0.52
C LYS A 186 13.31 9.93 -0.80
N ALA A 187 13.43 9.04 -1.78
CA ALA A 187 12.37 8.10 -2.14
C ALA A 187 12.02 7.15 -0.99
N LEU A 188 13.02 6.67 -0.24
CA LEU A 188 12.81 5.83 0.95
C LEU A 188 12.05 6.56 2.08
N ILE A 189 12.36 7.84 2.31
CA ILE A 189 11.64 8.67 3.30
C ILE A 189 10.19 8.90 2.86
N GLU A 190 9.97 9.26 1.60
CA GLU A 190 8.62 9.47 1.04
C GLU A 190 7.78 8.18 1.07
N LEU A 191 8.41 7.04 0.76
CA LEU A 191 7.81 5.73 0.88
C LEU A 191 7.38 5.44 2.32
N ASN A 192 8.27 5.68 3.29
CA ASN A 192 7.96 5.47 4.70
C ASN A 192 6.79 6.36 5.16
N MET A 193 6.78 7.63 4.77
CA MET A 193 5.68 8.55 5.06
C MET A 193 4.35 8.05 4.48
N LEU A 194 4.33 7.58 3.23
CA LEU A 194 3.11 7.04 2.63
C LEU A 194 2.63 5.78 3.36
N ILE A 195 3.53 4.89 3.76
CA ILE A 195 3.19 3.69 4.55
C ILE A 195 2.51 4.09 5.87
N GLN A 196 2.98 5.13 6.56
CA GLN A 196 2.33 5.61 7.78
C GLN A 196 0.90 6.12 7.52
N VAL A 197 0.68 6.89 6.45
CA VAL A 197 -0.66 7.36 6.07
C VAL A 197 -1.58 6.18 5.71
N ILE A 198 -1.07 5.17 5.02
CA ILE A 198 -1.81 3.94 4.71
C ILE A 198 -2.23 3.23 5.99
N LEU A 199 -1.31 3.02 6.94
CA LEU A 199 -1.62 2.36 8.21
C LEU A 199 -2.70 3.11 8.99
N GLU A 200 -2.59 4.43 9.10
CA GLU A 200 -3.59 5.26 9.77
C GLU A 200 -4.96 5.15 9.07
N MET A 201 -4.99 5.23 7.75
CA MET A 201 -6.24 5.11 6.99
C MET A 201 -6.89 3.73 7.14
N MET A 202 -6.09 2.67 7.23
CA MET A 202 -6.56 1.32 7.49
C MET A 202 -7.20 1.18 8.88
N GLU A 203 -6.62 1.80 9.91
CA GLU A 203 -7.22 1.85 11.26
C GLU A 203 -8.62 2.47 11.22
N TYR A 204 -8.79 3.59 10.50
CA TYR A 204 -10.09 4.26 10.36
C TYR A 204 -11.10 3.44 9.53
N ILE A 205 -10.67 2.77 8.46
CA ILE A 205 -11.53 1.86 7.68
C ILE A 205 -12.05 0.73 8.59
N LEU A 206 -11.18 0.10 9.37
CA LEU A 206 -11.56 -0.97 10.29
C LEU A 206 -12.44 -0.46 11.44
N GLU A 207 -12.21 0.76 11.91
CA GLU A 207 -13.09 1.41 12.89
C GLU A 207 -14.49 1.65 12.32
N LEU A 208 -14.61 2.13 11.09
CA LEU A 208 -15.90 2.36 10.43
C LEU A 208 -16.71 1.06 10.31
N GLU A 209 -16.07 -0.04 9.91
CA GLU A 209 -16.70 -1.37 9.84
C GLU A 209 -17.13 -1.87 11.23
N LYS A 210 -16.31 -1.66 12.27
CA LYS A 210 -16.68 -1.97 13.65
C LYS A 210 -17.89 -1.17 14.12
N LEU A 211 -17.96 0.12 13.81
CA LEU A 211 -19.12 0.95 14.12
C LEU A 211 -20.38 0.43 13.40
N SER A 212 -20.26 0.12 12.11
CA SER A 212 -21.33 -0.42 11.29
C SER A 212 -21.90 -1.72 11.86
N THR A 213 -21.03 -2.68 12.19
CA THR A 213 -21.43 -3.99 12.74
C THR A 213 -22.07 -3.87 14.13
N VAL A 214 -21.51 -3.04 15.01
CA VAL A 214 -22.07 -2.80 16.36
C VAL A 214 -23.45 -2.17 16.28
N LEU A 215 -23.65 -1.23 15.36
CA LEU A 215 -24.93 -0.53 15.19
C LEU A 215 -25.98 -1.42 14.53
N ALA A 216 -25.61 -2.18 13.50
CA ALA A 216 -26.51 -3.17 12.90
C ALA A 216 -27.04 -4.17 13.94
N TYR A 217 -26.23 -4.51 14.95
CA TYR A 217 -26.66 -5.36 16.07
C TYR A 217 -27.57 -4.63 17.07
N LYS A 218 -27.26 -3.38 17.42
CA LYS A 218 -27.96 -2.61 18.47
C LYS A 218 -29.26 -1.98 18.00
N THR A 219 -29.31 -1.46 16.77
CA THR A 219 -30.41 -0.65 16.25
C THR A 219 -30.90 -1.21 14.92
N LYS A 220 -32.22 -1.41 14.78
CA LYS A 220 -32.83 -1.80 13.50
C LYS A 220 -32.80 -0.68 12.43
N ILE A 221 -32.38 0.53 12.82
CA ILE A 221 -32.26 1.69 11.96
C ILE A 221 -30.79 2.08 11.94
N VAL A 222 -30.19 2.10 10.76
CA VAL A 222 -28.83 2.59 10.53
C VAL A 222 -28.89 4.12 10.45
N PRO A 223 -28.10 4.87 11.24
CA PRO A 223 -28.05 6.33 11.15
C PRO A 223 -27.64 6.80 9.75
N ALA A 224 -28.27 7.86 9.24
CA ALA A 224 -27.97 8.40 7.91
C ALA A 224 -26.48 8.73 7.68
N PRO A 225 -25.73 9.32 8.65
CA PRO A 225 -24.30 9.57 8.47
C PRO A 225 -23.47 8.30 8.30
N LEU A 226 -23.85 7.22 8.99
CA LEU A 226 -23.19 5.92 8.84
C LEU A 226 -23.48 5.32 7.47
N SER A 227 -24.71 5.42 6.97
CA SER A 227 -25.06 4.96 5.61
C SER A 227 -24.20 5.67 4.56
N ILE A 228 -24.07 7.00 4.66
CA ILE A 228 -23.24 7.79 3.74
C ILE A 228 -21.77 7.36 3.80
N ALA A 229 -21.21 7.19 5.01
CA ALA A 229 -19.82 6.74 5.15
C ALA A 229 -19.60 5.34 4.54
N MET A 230 -20.54 4.41 4.75
CA MET A 230 -20.47 3.06 4.17
C MET A 230 -20.63 3.05 2.65
N GLU A 231 -21.41 3.98 2.08
CA GLU A 231 -21.52 4.17 0.63
C GLU A 231 -20.21 4.70 0.02
N HIS A 232 -19.44 5.50 0.75
CA HIS A 232 -18.14 6.03 0.30
C HIS A 232 -16.96 5.07 0.52
N LEU A 233 -17.08 4.12 1.46
CA LEU A 233 -16.03 3.15 1.81
C LEU A 233 -15.34 2.45 0.61
N PRO A 234 -16.05 2.02 -0.45
CA PRO A 234 -15.40 1.41 -1.62
C PRO A 234 -14.34 2.30 -2.28
N VAL A 235 -14.60 3.61 -2.34
CA VAL A 235 -13.70 4.60 -2.93
C VAL A 235 -12.47 4.80 -2.03
N ASP A 236 -12.67 4.86 -0.71
CA ASP A 236 -11.56 4.93 0.25
C ASP A 236 -10.64 3.71 0.15
N VAL A 237 -11.23 2.52 0.04
CA VAL A 237 -10.48 1.27 -0.15
C VAL A 237 -9.73 1.25 -1.48
N TYR A 238 -10.34 1.77 -2.56
CA TYR A 238 -9.64 1.92 -3.85
C TYR A 238 -8.39 2.79 -3.70
N TRP A 239 -8.49 3.94 -3.04
CA TRP A 239 -7.35 4.84 -2.83
C TRP A 239 -6.23 4.21 -2.00
N VAL A 240 -6.59 3.44 -0.96
CA VAL A 240 -5.63 2.70 -0.15
C VAL A 240 -4.91 1.63 -0.97
N ILE A 241 -5.64 0.82 -1.73
CA ILE A 241 -5.03 -0.22 -2.57
C ILE A 241 -4.13 0.42 -3.63
N LEU A 242 -4.56 1.52 -4.26
CA LEU A 242 -3.75 2.28 -5.21
C LEU A 242 -2.43 2.76 -4.58
N ALA A 243 -2.47 3.30 -3.37
CA ALA A 243 -1.29 3.74 -2.65
C ALA A 243 -0.37 2.58 -2.28
N ILE A 244 -0.91 1.44 -1.82
CA ILE A 244 -0.13 0.23 -1.53
C ILE A 244 0.58 -0.27 -2.80
N VAL A 245 -0.12 -0.30 -3.93
CA VAL A 245 0.46 -0.68 -5.22
C VAL A 245 1.58 0.28 -5.61
N ALA A 246 1.38 1.59 -5.47
CA ALA A 246 2.41 2.59 -5.75
C ALA A 246 3.67 2.37 -4.88
N CYS A 247 3.50 2.07 -3.59
CA CYS A 247 4.60 1.68 -2.70
C CYS A 247 5.33 0.43 -3.22
N ALA A 248 4.59 -0.61 -3.60
CA ALA A 248 5.15 -1.87 -4.08
C ALA A 248 5.93 -1.71 -5.40
N THR A 249 5.39 -0.92 -6.35
CA THR A 249 6.07 -0.64 -7.61
C THR A 249 7.29 0.27 -7.41
N GLN A 250 7.21 1.23 -6.49
CA GLN A 250 8.38 2.04 -6.13
C GLN A 250 9.48 1.17 -5.52
N MET A 251 9.14 0.25 -4.62
CA MET A 251 10.10 -0.74 -4.09
C MET A 251 10.74 -1.59 -5.20
N CYS A 252 9.98 -1.99 -6.22
CA CYS A 252 10.54 -2.69 -7.39
C CYS A 252 11.56 -1.84 -8.15
N GLY A 253 11.22 -0.58 -8.47
CA GLY A 253 12.11 0.34 -9.19
C GLY A 253 13.38 0.66 -8.40
N LEU A 254 13.21 0.90 -7.10
CA LEU A 254 14.31 1.06 -6.15
C LEU A 254 15.24 -0.16 -6.17
N THR A 255 14.70 -1.38 -6.13
CA THR A 255 15.48 -2.63 -6.06
C THR A 255 16.30 -2.88 -7.33
N ARG A 256 15.84 -2.34 -8.46
CA ARG A 256 16.51 -2.40 -9.76
C ARG A 256 17.53 -1.28 -9.97
N ASP A 257 17.71 -0.40 -8.98
CA ASP A 257 18.56 0.79 -9.01
C ASP A 257 18.24 1.73 -10.19
N GLU A 258 16.96 1.84 -10.54
CA GLU A 258 16.49 2.71 -11.63
C GLU A 258 16.76 4.20 -11.30
N ASP A 259 17.31 4.96 -12.26
CA ASP A 259 17.69 6.37 -12.06
C ASP A 259 16.48 7.32 -11.93
N GLN A 260 15.34 6.93 -12.49
CA GLN A 260 14.08 7.64 -12.34
C GLN A 260 13.13 6.79 -11.51
N VAL A 261 12.86 7.25 -10.29
CA VAL A 261 11.87 6.66 -9.40
C VAL A 261 10.59 7.48 -9.50
N GLN A 262 9.43 6.83 -9.53
CA GLN A 262 8.13 7.52 -9.51
C GLN A 262 8.03 8.47 -8.32
N GLU A 263 7.50 9.67 -8.56
CA GLU A 263 7.12 10.58 -7.49
C GLU A 263 5.92 9.99 -6.74
N ILE A 264 6.14 9.60 -5.48
CA ILE A 264 5.09 9.10 -4.60
C ILE A 264 4.34 10.24 -3.88
N ALA A 265 4.94 11.43 -3.79
CA ALA A 265 4.34 12.59 -3.15
C ALA A 265 2.89 12.90 -3.61
N PRO A 266 2.52 12.78 -4.90
CA PRO A 266 1.14 12.95 -5.34
C PRO A 266 0.15 11.96 -4.72
N PHE A 267 0.55 10.68 -4.55
CA PHE A 267 -0.26 9.67 -3.88
C PHE A 267 -0.44 10.02 -2.40
N ALA A 268 0.63 10.43 -1.73
CA ALA A 268 0.57 10.86 -0.34
C ALA A 268 -0.35 12.07 -0.15
N HIS A 269 -0.28 13.06 -1.04
CA HIS A 269 -1.16 14.22 -0.97
C HIS A 269 -2.63 13.81 -1.13
N LYS A 270 -2.94 12.99 -2.14
CA LYS A 270 -4.30 12.49 -2.37
C LYS A 270 -4.81 11.68 -1.17
N LEU A 271 -3.99 10.76 -0.64
CA LEU A 271 -4.38 9.90 0.47
C LEU A 271 -4.62 10.70 1.77
N ASN A 272 -3.84 11.75 2.02
CA ASN A 272 -4.07 12.65 3.16
C ASN A 272 -5.41 13.40 3.06
N ILE A 273 -5.82 13.82 1.86
CA ILE A 273 -7.14 14.45 1.65
C ILE A 273 -8.25 13.45 1.96
N VAL A 274 -8.14 12.23 1.42
CA VAL A 274 -9.14 11.17 1.63
C VAL A 274 -9.21 10.80 3.12
N LEU A 275 -8.06 10.62 3.78
CA LEU A 275 -7.97 10.37 5.21
C LEU A 275 -8.63 11.46 6.06
N TYR A 276 -8.44 12.73 5.70
CA TYR A 276 -9.09 13.85 6.38
C TYR A 276 -10.63 13.74 6.30
N LEU A 277 -11.17 13.41 5.13
CA LEU A 277 -12.61 13.24 4.92
C LEU A 277 -13.15 12.04 5.71
N LEU A 278 -12.46 10.89 5.69
CA LEU A 278 -12.84 9.70 6.44
C LEU A 278 -12.88 9.96 7.95
N LYS A 279 -11.84 10.63 8.50
CA LYS A 279 -11.80 11.06 9.91
C LYS A 279 -13.00 11.92 10.29
N MET A 280 -13.37 12.86 9.42
CA MET A 280 -14.52 13.73 9.64
C MET A 280 -15.82 12.94 9.65
N GLN A 281 -16.01 12.01 8.70
CA GLN A 281 -17.20 11.15 8.64
C GLN A 281 -17.34 10.26 9.87
N ILE A 282 -16.25 9.61 10.31
CA ILE A 282 -16.26 8.76 11.51
C ILE A 282 -16.59 9.57 12.75
N LYS A 283 -16.06 10.80 12.87
CA LYS A 283 -16.40 11.70 13.98
C LYS A 283 -17.90 12.01 14.02
N ILE A 284 -18.50 12.32 12.87
CA ILE A 284 -19.94 12.58 12.76
C ILE A 284 -20.73 11.32 13.14
N CYS A 285 -20.34 10.15 12.63
CA CYS A 285 -20.97 8.87 12.97
C CYS A 285 -20.95 8.62 14.49
N LYS A 286 -19.82 8.87 15.16
CA LYS A 286 -19.70 8.70 16.62
C LYS A 286 -20.57 9.68 17.42
N GLN A 287 -20.73 10.91 16.95
CA GLN A 287 -21.52 11.95 17.64
C GLN A 287 -23.02 11.65 17.64
N GLU A 288 -23.54 11.09 16.54
CA GLU A 288 -24.96 10.75 16.39
C GLU A 288 -25.32 9.37 17.00
N VAL A 289 -24.32 8.61 17.43
CA VAL A 289 -24.45 7.29 18.07
C VAL A 289 -24.37 7.37 19.60
N GLY A 290 -23.90 8.51 20.13
CA GLY A 290 -23.80 8.80 21.56
C GLY A 290 -25.12 9.11 22.23
#